data_AF-A0A529AP92-F1
#
_entry.id   AF-A0A529AP92-F1
#
_cell.length_a   1.000
_cell.length_b   1.000
_cell.length_c   1.000
_cell.angle_alpha   90.00
_cell.angle_beta   90.00
_cell.angle_gamma   90.00
#
_symmetry.space_group_name_H-M   'P 1'
#
loop_
_entity.id
_entity.type
_entity.pdbx_description
1 polymer ?
#
loop_
_entity_poly.entity_id
_entity_poly.type
_entity_poly.pdbx_seq_one_letter_code
_entity_poly.pdbx_strand_id
1 'polypeptide(L)' 'MAGATRHDAWQAGDSYELYMGRWSRQIAPLFLDWLDPAEGLDWLEVGCGTGALSAA' A
#
# COMPACT_ATOMS: atom_id res chain seq x y z
N MET A 1 22.54 6.27 26.84
CA MET A 1 21.51 7.17 26.30
C MET A 1 21.50 7.03 24.79
N ALA A 2 20.67 6.14 24.27
CA ALA A 2 20.54 5.93 22.83
C ALA A 2 19.94 7.20 22.21
N GLY A 3 20.66 7.80 21.28
CA GLY A 3 20.19 8.98 20.55
C GLY A 3 18.88 8.65 19.83
N ALA A 4 17.92 9.57 19.91
CA ALA A 4 16.64 9.47 19.22
C ALA A 4 16.89 9.11 17.75
N THR A 5 16.53 7.89 17.38
CA THR A 5 16.33 7.51 15.97
C THR A 5 15.40 8.55 15.39
N ARG A 6 15.87 9.27 14.35
CA ARG A 6 15.04 10.18 13.53
C ARG A 6 13.66 9.56 13.39
N HIS A 7 12.61 10.28 13.81
CA HIS A 7 11.23 9.88 13.64
C HIS A 7 11.07 9.17 12.30
N ASP A 8 10.73 7.89 12.35
CA ASP A 8 10.57 7.06 11.17
C ASP A 8 9.39 7.65 10.40
N ALA A 9 9.68 8.46 9.38
CA ALA A 9 8.69 9.31 8.70
C ALA A 9 7.56 8.50 8.03
N TRP A 10 7.70 7.18 8.03
CA TRP A 10 6.76 6.21 7.49
C TRP A 10 5.91 5.50 8.56
N GLN A 11 6.26 5.62 9.86
CA GLN A 11 5.44 5.12 10.98
C GLN A 11 4.24 6.02 11.29
N ALA A 12 4.28 7.29 10.86
CA ALA A 12 3.12 8.17 10.87
C ALA A 12 2.24 7.81 9.66
N GLY A 13 1.35 6.83 9.83
CA GLY A 13 0.51 6.26 8.76
C GLY A 13 -0.15 7.31 7.84
N ASP A 14 -0.52 8.47 8.38
CA ASP A 14 -1.09 9.58 7.62
C ASP A 14 -0.16 10.15 6.55
N SER A 15 1.16 10.22 6.81
CA SER A 15 2.13 10.77 5.86
C SER A 15 2.49 9.79 4.73
N TYR A 16 2.57 8.50 5.03
CA TYR A 16 2.69 7.45 4.02
C TYR A 16 1.45 7.43 3.12
N GLU A 17 0.26 7.50 3.72
CA GLU A 17 -1.00 7.52 3.01
C GLU A 17 -1.13 8.72 2.05
N LEU A 18 -0.81 9.93 2.53
CA LEU A 18 -0.86 11.14 1.70
C LEU A 18 0.13 11.10 0.52
N TYR A 19 1.27 10.43 0.68
CA TYR A 19 2.29 10.35 -0.35
C TYR A 19 2.05 9.19 -1.33
N MET A 20 1.90 7.97 -0.81
CA MET A 20 1.77 6.75 -1.62
C MET A 20 0.32 6.37 -1.86
N GLY A 21 -0.51 6.34 -0.82
CA GLY A 21 -1.89 5.87 -0.91
C GLY A 21 -2.74 6.62 -1.95
N ARG A 22 -2.54 7.94 -2.09
CA ARG A 22 -3.20 8.74 -3.14
C ARG A 22 -2.99 8.18 -4.55
N TRP A 23 -1.76 7.83 -4.89
CA TRP A 23 -1.43 7.32 -6.22
C TRP A 23 -1.71 5.82 -6.34
N SER A 24 -1.40 5.04 -5.29
CA SER A 24 -1.65 3.60 -5.27
C SER A 24 -3.12 3.26 -5.48
N ARG A 25 -4.06 4.00 -4.89
CA ARG A 25 -5.51 3.77 -5.11
C ARG A 25 -5.95 3.99 -6.55
N GLN A 26 -5.31 4.90 -7.28
CA GLN A 26 -5.66 5.16 -8.68
C GLN A 26 -5.09 4.09 -9.61
N ILE A 27 -3.91 3.58 -9.30
CA ILE A 27 -3.22 2.59 -10.12
C ILE A 27 -3.73 1.17 -9.84
N ALA A 28 -4.13 0.87 -8.61
CA ALA A 28 -4.62 -0.45 -8.20
C ALA A 28 -5.66 -1.08 -9.14
N PRO A 29 -6.79 -0.42 -9.49
CA PRO A 29 -7.77 -1.00 -10.41
C PRO A 29 -7.19 -1.22 -11.81
N LEU A 30 -6.36 -0.29 -12.31
CA LEU A 30 -5.72 -0.43 -13.62
C LEU A 30 -4.73 -1.60 -13.65
N PHE A 31 -4.06 -1.85 -12.53
CA PHE A 31 -3.15 -2.98 -12.38
C PHE A 31 -3.93 -4.29 -12.34
N LEU A 32 -5.06 -4.36 -11.62
CA LEU A 32 -5.91 -5.56 -11.57
C LEU A 32 -6.53 -5.87 -12.92
N ASP A 33 -7.01 -4.85 -13.65
CA ASP A 33 -7.51 -4.99 -15.01
C ASP A 33 -6.44 -5.53 -15.97
N TRP A 34 -5.20 -5.06 -15.83
CA TRP A 34 -4.07 -5.56 -16.63
C TRP A 34 -3.64 -6.97 -16.23
N LEU A 35 -3.69 -7.29 -14.94
CA LEU A 35 -3.32 -8.61 -14.40
C LEU A 35 -4.31 -9.70 -14.83
N ASP A 36 -5.58 -9.34 -15.02
CA ASP A 36 -6.69 -10.23 -15.41
C ASP A 36 -6.69 -11.56 -14.63
N PRO A 37 -6.74 -11.51 -13.28
CA PRO A 37 -6.65 -12.71 -12.48
C PRO A 37 -7.94 -13.54 -12.60
N ALA A 38 -7.79 -14.87 -12.59
CA ALA A 38 -8.94 -15.76 -12.53
C ALA A 38 -9.71 -15.61 -11.19
N GLU A 39 -11.02 -15.81 -11.25
CA GLU A 39 -11.87 -15.80 -10.05
C GLU A 39 -11.54 -16.95 -9.09
N GLY A 40 -11.74 -16.71 -7.79
CA GLY A 40 -11.62 -17.74 -6.75
C GLY A 40 -10.19 -18.07 -6.32
N LEU A 41 -9.21 -17.25 -6.69
CA LEU A 41 -7.82 -17.37 -6.25
C LEU A 41 -7.63 -16.84 -4.82
N ASP A 42 -6.71 -17.46 -4.08
CA ASP A 42 -6.25 -16.98 -2.77
C ASP A 42 -5.01 -16.09 -2.92
N TRP A 43 -5.06 -14.88 -2.36
CA TRP A 43 -4.01 -13.87 -2.52
C TRP A 43 -3.45 -13.38 -1.18
N LEU A 44 -2.19 -12.94 -1.21
CA LEU A 44 -1.53 -12.26 -0.11
C LEU A 44 -0.81 -11.01 -0.63
N GLU A 45 -1.16 -9.85 -0.06
CA GLU A 45 -0.45 -8.59 -0.31
C GLU A 45 0.66 -8.40 0.75
N VAL A 46 1.92 -8.62 0.35
CA VAL A 46 3.08 -8.45 1.24
C VAL A 46 3.57 -7.01 1.18
N GLY A 47 3.69 -6.37 2.35
CA GLY A 47 4.06 -4.96 2.42
C GLY A 47 2.95 -4.04 1.93
N CYS A 48 1.70 -4.37 2.27
CA CYS A 48 0.48 -3.74 1.76
C CYS A 48 0.34 -2.23 2.06
N GLY A 49 1.21 -1.66 2.89
CA GLY A 49 1.09 -0.27 3.31
C GLY A 49 -0.28 -0.03 3.95
N THR A 50 -1.11 0.79 3.31
CA THR A 50 -2.50 1.09 3.74
C THR A 50 -3.56 0.21 3.07
N GLY A 51 -3.16 -0.80 2.30
CA GLY A 51 -4.05 -1.79 1.69
C GLY A 51 -4.72 -1.33 0.40
N ALA A 52 -4.11 -0.38 -0.33
CA ALA A 52 -4.72 0.21 -1.52
C ALA A 52 -4.98 -0.79 -2.66
N LEU A 53 -4.17 -1.86 -2.78
CA LEU A 53 -4.35 -2.87 -3.82
C LEU A 53 -5.43 -3.89 -3.44
N SER A 54 -5.39 -4.44 -2.22
CA SER A 54 -6.41 -5.40 -1.77
C SER A 54 -7.81 -4.77 -1.57
N ALA A 55 -7.90 -3.44 -1.49
CA ALA A 55 -9.16 -2.72 -1.34
C ALA A 55 -9.77 -2.23 -2.67
N ALA A 56 -9.08 -2.40 -3.79
CA ALA A 56 -9.58 -2.07 -5.13
C ALA A 56 -10.50 -3.19 -5.66
#